data_AF-I3CS89-F1
#
_entry.id   AF-I3CS89-F1
#
_cell.length_a   1.000
_cell.length_b   1.000
_cell.length_c   1.000
_cell.angle_alpha   90.00
_cell.angle_beta   90.00
_cell.angle_gamma   90.00
#
_symmetry.space_group_name_H-M   'P 1'
#
loop_
_entity.id
_entity.type
_entity.pdbx_description
1 polymer ?
#
loop_
_entity_poly.entity_id
_entity_poly.type
_entity_poly.pdbx_seq_one_letter_code
_entity_poly.pdbx_strand_id
1 'polypeptide(L)'
;MMTSATDSLAGAGWLDRVFCEDALSVAAGLARVPDGSVDLMIADPPYGLGKDYGNDSDKLDTAAYLAWTEQWVDAALPKLKPNGSLYIFLTWRNSPEIFVMLKQRMTMINEIIWDRRVPSMGGSTRRYSSVHDTIGFFARAKDYFFDLDAIRIPYDAQTKKARSRSIFVGAKWLEMGYNPKDVWSVSRLHREHKERADHPTQKPLEVVERMVKASCPPGGVVLDPFMGSGTTAVAARRCGRHFTGFELNPDYCELIRQRLDALDAPAPASLDDESLQA
;
A
#
# COMPACT_ATOMS: atom_id res chain seq x y z
N MET A 1 -33.08 2.53 -10.62
CA MET A 1 -32.20 1.81 -9.68
C MET A 1 -30.97 1.37 -10.45
N MET A 2 -29.87 2.12 -10.38
CA MET A 2 -28.59 1.72 -10.98
C MET A 2 -27.91 0.78 -9.98
N THR A 3 -27.94 -0.52 -10.26
CA THR A 3 -27.01 -1.49 -9.65
C THR A 3 -25.60 -1.07 -10.07
N SER A 4 -24.75 -0.67 -9.13
CA SER A 4 -23.38 -0.25 -9.44
C SER A 4 -22.59 -1.44 -9.98
N ALA A 5 -21.62 -1.19 -10.88
CA ALA A 5 -20.76 -2.23 -11.46
C ALA A 5 -20.02 -3.08 -10.40
N THR A 6 -19.92 -2.59 -9.16
CA THR A 6 -19.41 -3.33 -8.00
C THR A 6 -20.30 -4.50 -7.58
N ASP A 7 -21.63 -4.39 -7.68
CA ASP A 7 -22.55 -5.49 -7.34
C ASP A 7 -22.41 -6.68 -8.29
N SER A 8 -22.07 -6.45 -9.56
CA SER A 8 -21.77 -7.52 -10.52
C SER A 8 -20.42 -8.22 -10.27
N LEU A 9 -19.48 -7.57 -9.58
CA LEU A 9 -18.17 -8.13 -9.24
C LEU A 9 -18.18 -8.89 -7.89
N ALA A 10 -19.07 -8.51 -6.97
CA ALA A 10 -19.24 -9.18 -5.68
C ALA A 10 -19.68 -10.66 -5.81
N GLY A 11 -20.36 -11.03 -6.91
CA GLY A 11 -20.77 -12.41 -7.20
C GLY A 11 -19.63 -13.38 -7.56
N ALA A 12 -18.41 -12.89 -7.77
CA ALA A 12 -17.32 -13.68 -8.35
C ALA A 12 -16.33 -14.27 -7.32
N GLY A 13 -16.59 -14.14 -6.02
CA GLY A 13 -15.84 -14.86 -4.97
C GLY A 13 -14.38 -14.46 -4.77
N TRP A 14 -13.92 -13.34 -5.34
CA TRP A 14 -12.56 -12.81 -5.19
C TRP A 14 -12.48 -11.46 -4.45
N LEU A 15 -13.58 -10.71 -4.45
CA LEU A 15 -13.67 -9.41 -3.79
C LEU A 15 -13.67 -9.54 -2.26
N ASP A 16 -12.94 -8.65 -1.59
CA ASP A 16 -12.73 -8.61 -0.13
C ASP A 16 -12.10 -9.88 0.44
N ARG A 17 -11.22 -10.53 -0.34
CA ARG A 17 -10.56 -11.79 0.03
C ARG A 17 -9.05 -11.71 0.01
N VAL A 18 -8.44 -12.43 0.94
CA VAL A 18 -7.02 -12.83 0.84
C VAL A 18 -6.97 -14.33 0.63
N PHE A 19 -6.27 -14.74 -0.43
CA PHE A 19 -6.06 -16.15 -0.75
C PHE A 19 -4.75 -16.61 -0.13
N CYS A 20 -4.81 -17.72 0.61
CA CYS A 20 -3.65 -18.30 1.26
C CYS A 20 -2.92 -19.27 0.32
N GLU A 21 -2.20 -18.72 -0.64
CA GLU A 21 -1.53 -19.43 -1.72
C GLU A 21 -0.52 -18.52 -2.43
N ASP A 22 0.29 -19.11 -3.32
CA ASP A 22 1.20 -18.36 -4.18
C ASP A 22 0.42 -17.56 -5.25
N ALA A 23 0.70 -16.25 -5.34
CA ALA A 23 0.17 -15.37 -6.37
C ALA A 23 0.48 -15.84 -7.80
N LEU A 24 1.56 -16.59 -8.01
CA LEU A 24 2.00 -17.11 -9.30
C LEU A 24 1.51 -18.52 -9.64
N SER A 25 0.72 -19.15 -8.79
CA SER A 25 0.20 -20.48 -9.07
C SER A 25 -0.57 -20.52 -10.40
N VAL A 26 -0.18 -21.40 -11.33
CA VAL A 26 -0.71 -21.42 -12.71
C VAL A 26 -2.21 -21.72 -12.78
N ALA A 27 -2.73 -22.55 -11.86
CA ALA A 27 -4.14 -22.91 -11.77
C ALA A 27 -4.92 -22.12 -10.71
N ALA A 28 -4.25 -21.21 -9.99
CA ALA A 28 -4.79 -20.40 -8.90
C ALA A 28 -4.13 -19.01 -8.92
N GLY A 29 -3.89 -18.40 -7.77
CA GLY A 29 -3.17 -17.13 -7.68
C GLY A 29 -3.90 -16.01 -8.44
N LEU A 30 -3.14 -15.20 -9.17
CA LEU A 30 -3.65 -14.08 -9.94
C LEU A 30 -4.72 -14.47 -10.98
N ALA A 31 -4.80 -15.74 -11.42
CA ALA A 31 -5.87 -16.20 -12.30
C ALA A 31 -7.28 -16.12 -11.66
N ARG A 32 -7.37 -16.06 -10.32
CA ARG A 32 -8.64 -15.84 -9.60
C ARG A 32 -9.19 -14.43 -9.77
N VAL A 33 -8.34 -13.47 -10.08
CA VAL A 33 -8.71 -12.07 -10.26
C VAL A 33 -8.97 -11.84 -11.75
N PRO A 34 -10.16 -11.33 -12.14
CA PRO A 34 -10.43 -11.03 -13.54
C PRO A 34 -9.51 -9.92 -14.07
N ASP A 35 -9.18 -9.99 -15.35
CA ASP A 35 -8.42 -8.91 -16.00
C ASP A 35 -9.22 -7.61 -16.04
N GLY A 36 -8.54 -6.47 -15.97
CA GLY A 36 -9.18 -5.15 -16.01
C GLY A 36 -10.16 -4.88 -14.86
N SER A 37 -10.00 -5.52 -13.71
CA SER A 37 -10.95 -5.45 -12.60
C SER A 37 -10.49 -4.64 -11.40
N VAL A 38 -9.19 -4.37 -11.25
CA VAL A 38 -8.63 -3.67 -10.07
C VAL A 38 -8.18 -2.25 -10.42
N ASP A 39 -8.46 -1.30 -9.52
CA ASP A 39 -8.15 0.12 -9.72
C ASP A 39 -6.71 0.45 -9.32
N LEU A 40 -6.24 -0.18 -8.24
CA LEU A 40 -4.95 0.08 -7.63
C LEU A 40 -4.25 -1.23 -7.31
N MET A 41 -2.98 -1.35 -7.65
CA MET A 41 -2.10 -2.41 -7.16
C MET A 41 -1.07 -1.79 -6.21
N ILE A 42 -0.92 -2.38 -5.03
CA ILE A 42 0.14 -2.06 -4.07
C ILE A 42 0.93 -3.35 -3.87
N ALA A 43 2.21 -3.35 -4.25
CA ALA A 43 3.06 -4.53 -4.16
C ALA A 43 4.26 -4.26 -3.26
N ASP A 44 4.46 -5.10 -2.25
CA ASP A 44 5.64 -5.14 -1.38
C ASP A 44 6.29 -6.52 -1.46
N PRO A 45 6.93 -6.86 -2.59
CA PRO A 45 7.51 -8.19 -2.77
C PRO A 45 8.64 -8.46 -1.77
N PRO A 46 9.01 -9.74 -1.50
CA PRO A 46 10.34 -10.06 -0.97
C PRO A 46 11.43 -9.37 -1.81
N TYR A 47 12.58 -9.05 -1.21
CA TYR A 47 13.64 -8.25 -1.85
C TYR A 47 14.92 -9.04 -2.18
N GLY A 48 14.95 -10.35 -1.91
CA GLY A 48 16.15 -11.17 -2.08
C GLY A 48 17.26 -10.81 -1.08
N LEU A 49 16.91 -10.40 0.15
CA LEU A 49 17.86 -9.92 1.16
C LEU A 49 18.14 -10.94 2.27
N GLY A 50 17.66 -12.18 2.12
CA GLY A 50 17.84 -13.27 3.08
C GLY A 50 17.01 -13.12 4.35
N LYS A 51 15.91 -12.35 4.34
CA LYS A 51 14.95 -12.31 5.44
C LYS A 51 14.15 -13.59 5.51
N ASP A 52 13.90 -14.02 6.73
CA ASP A 52 13.06 -15.18 7.00
C ASP A 52 11.59 -14.74 7.07
N TYR A 53 10.80 -15.21 6.09
CA TYR A 53 9.35 -15.06 6.04
C TYR A 53 8.64 -16.40 6.31
N GLY A 54 9.36 -17.41 6.81
CA GLY A 54 8.89 -18.79 6.95
C GLY A 54 8.98 -19.60 5.64
N ASN A 55 9.67 -19.08 4.63
CA ASN A 55 9.92 -19.74 3.34
C ASN A 55 11.24 -19.24 2.70
N ASP A 56 11.59 -19.75 1.52
CA ASP A 56 12.85 -19.43 0.82
C ASP A 56 12.74 -18.24 -0.17
N SER A 57 11.64 -17.49 -0.19
CA SER A 57 11.36 -16.46 -1.20
C SER A 57 12.36 -15.29 -1.20
N ASP A 58 13.04 -15.03 -0.08
CA ASP A 58 14.00 -13.93 0.05
C ASP A 58 15.47 -14.37 -0.17
N LYS A 59 15.73 -15.60 -0.63
CA LYS A 59 17.09 -16.16 -0.80
C LYS A 59 17.61 -16.14 -2.25
N LEU A 60 16.87 -15.52 -3.18
CA LEU A 60 17.26 -15.44 -4.58
C LEU A 60 18.49 -14.53 -4.78
N ASP A 61 19.37 -14.90 -5.71
CA ASP A 61 20.38 -13.98 -6.21
C ASP A 61 19.74 -12.84 -7.04
N THR A 62 20.50 -11.78 -7.34
CA THR A 62 19.97 -10.61 -8.04
C THR A 62 19.36 -10.95 -9.40
N ALA A 63 19.96 -11.85 -10.18
CA ALA A 63 19.46 -12.16 -11.52
C ALA A 63 18.15 -12.96 -11.45
N ALA A 64 18.10 -13.96 -10.57
CA ALA A 64 16.91 -14.74 -10.30
C ALA A 64 15.79 -13.87 -9.71
N TYR A 65 16.12 -12.94 -8.81
CA TYR A 65 15.19 -11.99 -8.22
C TYR A 65 14.55 -11.07 -9.27
N LEU A 66 15.36 -10.52 -10.20
CA LEU A 66 14.86 -9.66 -11.27
C LEU A 66 13.97 -10.43 -12.25
N ALA A 67 14.36 -11.65 -12.63
CA ALA A 67 13.56 -12.50 -13.50
C ALA A 67 12.22 -12.90 -12.85
N TRP A 68 12.25 -13.29 -11.58
CA TRP A 68 11.04 -13.55 -10.80
C TRP A 68 10.16 -12.30 -10.66
N THR A 69 10.79 -11.12 -10.50
CA THR A 69 10.05 -9.85 -10.44
C THR A 69 9.31 -9.56 -11.74
N GLU A 70 9.97 -9.76 -12.88
CA GLU A 70 9.35 -9.62 -14.18
C GLU A 70 8.17 -10.60 -14.37
N GLN A 71 8.33 -11.85 -13.94
CA GLN A 71 7.29 -12.87 -14.02
C GLN A 71 6.00 -12.46 -13.31
N TRP A 72 6.08 -11.99 -12.05
CA TRP A 72 4.87 -11.59 -11.33
C TRP A 72 4.29 -10.28 -11.82
N VAL A 73 5.14 -9.35 -12.28
CA VAL A 73 4.66 -8.12 -12.90
C VAL A 73 3.85 -8.46 -14.16
N ASP A 74 4.35 -9.33 -15.03
CA ASP A 74 3.65 -9.72 -16.26
C ASP A 74 2.33 -10.45 -15.98
N ALA A 75 2.28 -11.24 -14.90
CA ALA A 75 1.04 -11.89 -14.46
C ALA A 75 0.03 -10.91 -13.82
N ALA A 76 0.51 -9.90 -13.09
CA ALA A 76 -0.34 -9.00 -12.30
C ALA A 76 -0.85 -7.79 -13.09
N LEU A 77 -0.06 -7.26 -14.03
CA LEU A 77 -0.45 -6.06 -14.79
C LEU A 77 -1.77 -6.19 -15.56
N PRO A 78 -2.12 -7.33 -16.19
CA PRO A 78 -3.43 -7.51 -16.84
C PRO A 78 -4.63 -7.30 -15.91
N LYS A 79 -4.45 -7.46 -14.58
CA LYS A 79 -5.52 -7.28 -13.59
C LYS A 79 -5.93 -5.82 -13.42
N LEU A 80 -5.02 -4.89 -13.66
CA LEU A 80 -5.31 -3.45 -13.61
C LEU A 80 -6.30 -3.04 -14.68
N LYS A 81 -7.28 -2.22 -14.29
CA LYS A 81 -8.12 -1.45 -15.20
C LYS A 81 -7.27 -0.62 -16.18
N PRO A 82 -7.82 -0.22 -17.34
CA PRO A 82 -7.09 0.60 -18.31
C PRO A 82 -6.51 1.91 -17.74
N ASN A 83 -7.14 2.49 -16.72
CA ASN A 83 -6.71 3.69 -16.01
C ASN A 83 -6.16 3.38 -14.60
N GLY A 84 -5.81 2.12 -14.32
CA GLY A 84 -5.30 1.69 -13.03
C GLY A 84 -3.84 2.09 -12.77
N SER A 85 -3.45 1.99 -11.50
CA SER A 85 -2.13 2.39 -11.01
C SER A 85 -1.42 1.29 -10.23
N LEU A 86 -0.09 1.33 -10.20
CA LEU A 86 0.79 0.45 -9.44
C LEU A 86 1.67 1.28 -8.51
N TYR A 87 1.72 0.89 -7.23
CA TYR A 87 2.79 1.23 -6.31
C TYR A 87 3.61 -0.02 -6.02
N ILE A 88 4.92 0.08 -6.13
CA ILE A 88 5.84 -1.01 -5.82
C ILE A 88 6.89 -0.53 -4.82
N PHE A 89 6.94 -1.16 -3.64
CA PHE A 89 7.99 -0.93 -2.65
C PHE A 89 9.25 -1.70 -3.03
N LEU A 90 10.40 -1.04 -2.94
CA LEU A 90 11.70 -1.58 -3.32
C LEU A 90 12.79 -1.05 -2.39
N THR A 91 13.96 -1.70 -2.44
CA THR A 91 15.20 -1.07 -1.97
C THR A 91 15.94 -0.42 -3.12
N TRP A 92 16.80 0.54 -2.80
CA TRP A 92 17.68 1.21 -3.76
C TRP A 92 18.57 0.26 -4.58
N ARG A 93 18.76 -1.00 -4.14
CA ARG A 93 19.68 -1.95 -4.79
C ARG A 93 19.19 -2.42 -6.15
N ASN A 94 17.90 -2.70 -6.27
CA ASN A 94 17.28 -3.28 -7.47
C ASN A 94 16.20 -2.36 -8.05
N SER A 95 15.93 -1.20 -7.42
CA SER A 95 14.96 -0.24 -7.94
C SER A 95 15.31 0.31 -9.33
N PRO A 96 16.59 0.57 -9.70
CA PRO A 96 16.92 1.05 -11.04
C PRO A 96 16.49 0.07 -12.14
N GLU A 97 16.82 -1.21 -11.99
CA GLU A 97 16.54 -2.27 -12.97
C GLU A 97 15.03 -2.50 -13.09
N ILE A 98 14.33 -2.58 -11.95
CA ILE A 98 12.88 -2.77 -11.93
C ILE A 98 12.16 -1.55 -12.53
N PHE A 99 12.66 -0.33 -12.31
CA PHE A 99 12.09 0.87 -12.94
C PHE A 99 12.30 0.89 -14.44
N VAL A 100 13.44 0.42 -14.96
CA VAL A 100 13.63 0.28 -16.41
C VAL A 100 12.62 -0.72 -16.98
N MET A 101 12.49 -1.89 -16.35
CA MET A 101 11.53 -2.94 -16.74
C MET A 101 10.08 -2.43 -16.73
N LEU A 102 9.67 -1.70 -15.69
CA LEU A 102 8.31 -1.15 -15.57
C LEU A 102 8.06 0.02 -16.52
N LYS A 103 9.06 0.87 -16.80
CA LYS A 103 8.93 1.97 -17.78
C LYS A 103 8.70 1.50 -19.22
N GLN A 104 9.03 0.24 -19.52
CA GLN A 104 8.70 -0.38 -20.81
C GLN A 104 7.22 -0.82 -20.89
N ARG A 105 6.52 -0.91 -19.74
CA ARG A 105 5.15 -1.45 -19.61
C ARG A 105 4.13 -0.39 -19.18
N MET A 106 4.55 0.61 -18.40
CA MET A 106 3.71 1.64 -17.78
C MET A 106 4.41 3.00 -17.77
N THR A 107 3.65 4.07 -17.56
CA THR A 107 4.22 5.41 -17.36
C THR A 107 4.61 5.57 -15.89
N MET A 108 5.88 5.86 -15.61
CA MET A 108 6.30 6.24 -14.25
C MET A 108 5.82 7.65 -13.94
N ILE A 109 5.11 7.82 -12.83
CA ILE A 109 4.57 9.10 -12.37
C ILE A 109 5.50 9.72 -11.32
N ASN A 110 5.90 8.94 -10.32
CA ASN A 110 6.86 9.39 -9.30
C ASN A 110 7.81 8.26 -8.89
N GLU A 111 9.03 8.65 -8.54
CA GLU A 111 9.85 7.92 -7.56
C GLU A 111 9.58 8.56 -6.20
N ILE A 112 9.01 7.81 -5.27
CA ILE A 112 8.70 8.27 -3.92
C ILE A 112 9.75 7.71 -2.97
N ILE A 113 10.34 8.58 -2.16
CA ILE A 113 11.30 8.20 -1.12
C ILE A 113 10.56 8.12 0.21
N TRP A 114 10.42 6.92 0.76
CA TRP A 114 9.91 6.74 2.11
C TRP A 114 11.05 6.85 3.10
N ASP A 115 11.19 8.03 3.72
CA ASP A 115 12.08 8.27 4.85
C ASP A 115 11.51 7.63 6.12
N ARG A 116 12.19 6.60 6.61
CA ARG A 116 11.78 5.83 7.79
C ARG A 116 12.24 6.47 9.11
N ARG A 117 12.83 7.67 9.05
CA ARG A 117 13.38 8.54 10.11
C ARG A 117 14.54 7.97 10.90
N VAL A 118 14.47 6.70 11.30
CA VAL A 118 15.48 6.06 12.15
C VAL A 118 16.07 4.83 11.45
N PRO A 119 17.40 4.68 11.39
CA PRO A 119 18.04 3.47 10.88
C PRO A 119 17.76 2.27 11.78
N SER A 120 17.91 1.07 11.22
CA SER A 120 18.01 -0.13 12.06
C SER A 120 19.26 -0.06 12.93
N MET A 121 19.27 -0.78 14.06
CA MET A 121 20.48 -0.92 14.87
C MET A 121 21.61 -1.55 14.04
N GLY A 122 22.86 -1.10 14.24
CA GLY A 122 24.04 -1.62 13.54
C GLY A 122 24.48 -0.82 12.30
N GLY A 123 24.61 0.50 12.45
CA GLY A 123 25.07 1.38 11.37
C GLY A 123 26.46 1.01 10.83
N SER A 124 26.73 1.37 9.57
CA SER A 124 28.04 1.16 8.95
C SER A 124 28.96 2.36 9.16
N THR A 125 30.25 2.11 9.40
CA THR A 125 31.30 3.15 9.40
C THR A 125 31.91 3.39 8.01
N ARG A 126 31.61 2.52 7.03
CA ARG A 126 32.21 2.55 5.69
C ARG A 126 31.30 3.16 4.62
N ARG A 127 30.04 3.47 4.97
CA ARG A 127 29.01 4.04 4.08
C ARG A 127 27.87 4.62 4.89
N TYR A 128 27.05 5.47 4.25
CA TYR A 128 25.80 5.95 4.85
C TYR A 128 24.84 4.80 5.16
N SER A 129 24.19 4.88 6.32
CA SER A 129 23.15 3.92 6.70
C SER A 129 21.89 4.21 5.89
N SER A 130 21.34 3.18 5.24
CA SER A 130 20.08 3.33 4.50
C SER A 130 18.91 3.47 5.48
N VAL A 131 18.25 4.63 5.41
CA VAL A 131 17.07 4.95 6.21
C VAL A 131 15.80 5.07 5.38
N HIS A 132 15.90 4.90 4.07
CA HIS A 132 14.76 4.99 3.17
C HIS A 132 14.48 3.66 2.47
N ASP A 133 13.24 3.50 2.03
CA ASP A 133 12.86 2.58 0.97
C ASP A 133 12.43 3.43 -0.24
N THR A 134 12.51 2.85 -1.44
CA THR A 134 12.11 3.52 -2.69
C THR A 134 10.78 2.94 -3.14
N ILE A 135 9.83 3.80 -3.50
CA ILE A 135 8.50 3.39 -3.97
C ILE A 135 8.32 3.91 -5.39
N GLY A 136 8.11 3.00 -6.35
CA GLY A 136 7.76 3.38 -7.71
C GLY A 136 6.26 3.57 -7.85
N PHE A 137 5.80 4.72 -8.34
CA PHE A 137 4.40 4.97 -8.71
C PHE A 137 4.27 4.99 -10.23
N PHE A 138 3.46 4.08 -10.78
CA PHE A 138 3.23 3.89 -12.20
C PHE A 138 1.73 3.93 -12.54
N ALA A 139 1.41 4.40 -13.75
CA ALA A 139 0.04 4.43 -14.28
C ALA A 139 -0.04 3.77 -15.67
N ARG A 140 -1.17 3.09 -15.94
CA ARG A 140 -1.45 2.44 -17.23
C ARG A 140 -1.76 3.44 -18.34
N ALA A 141 -2.39 4.56 -18.01
CA ALA A 141 -2.83 5.58 -18.95
C ALA A 141 -2.71 7.00 -18.34
N LYS A 142 -2.89 8.04 -19.16
CA LYS A 142 -2.78 9.45 -18.72
C LYS A 142 -3.95 9.92 -17.86
N ASP A 143 -5.10 9.27 -17.99
CA ASP A 143 -6.36 9.53 -17.27
C ASP A 143 -6.51 8.66 -16.01
N TYR A 144 -5.38 8.28 -15.40
CA TYR A 144 -5.36 7.53 -14.15
C TYR A 144 -6.04 8.31 -13.01
N PHE A 145 -6.67 7.57 -12.10
CA PHE A 145 -7.30 8.19 -10.94
C PHE A 145 -6.24 8.74 -9.98
N PHE A 146 -6.36 10.02 -9.62
CA PHE A 146 -5.51 10.66 -8.61
C PHE A 146 -6.25 11.77 -7.86
N ASP A 147 -6.59 11.50 -6.60
CA ASP A 147 -7.21 12.46 -5.67
C ASP A 147 -6.14 13.08 -4.76
N LEU A 148 -5.57 14.20 -5.23
CA LEU A 148 -4.62 14.98 -4.43
C LEU A 148 -5.27 15.55 -3.16
N ASP A 149 -6.54 15.91 -3.23
CA ASP A 149 -7.23 16.61 -2.15
C ASP A 149 -7.44 15.69 -0.94
N ALA A 150 -7.65 14.40 -1.17
CA ALA A 150 -7.73 13.38 -0.13
C ALA A 150 -6.42 13.15 0.65
N ILE A 151 -5.29 13.67 0.17
CA ILE A 151 -3.96 13.42 0.76
C ILE A 151 -3.16 14.71 1.07
N ARG A 152 -3.79 15.88 0.98
CA ARG A 152 -3.12 17.15 1.32
C ARG A 152 -2.67 17.15 2.77
N ILE A 153 -1.51 17.76 3.00
CA ILE A 153 -0.99 18.00 4.35
C ILE A 153 -1.45 19.40 4.78
N PRO A 154 -2.22 19.53 5.88
CA PRO A 154 -2.60 20.83 6.41
C PRO A 154 -1.36 21.65 6.79
N TYR A 155 -1.45 22.97 6.61
CA TYR A 155 -0.45 23.87 7.16
C TYR A 155 -0.64 23.99 8.68
N ASP A 156 0.47 24.07 9.42
CA ASP A 156 0.41 24.60 10.78
C ASP A 156 -0.04 26.07 10.75
N ALA A 157 -0.59 26.54 11.88
CA ALA A 157 -1.17 27.87 11.96
C ALA A 157 -0.18 28.99 11.62
N GLN A 158 1.10 28.83 11.98
CA GLN A 158 2.14 29.81 11.73
C GLN A 158 2.48 29.87 10.24
N THR A 159 2.69 28.73 9.59
CA THR A 159 2.93 28.65 8.14
C THR A 159 1.73 29.15 7.35
N LYS A 160 0.50 28.80 7.76
CA LYS A 160 -0.72 29.29 7.10
C LYS A 160 -0.77 30.82 7.17
N LYS A 161 -0.59 31.41 8.35
CA LYS A 161 -0.56 32.87 8.54
C LYS A 161 0.53 33.55 7.71
N ALA A 162 1.73 32.98 7.66
CA ALA A 162 2.84 33.53 6.87
C ALA A 162 2.59 33.48 5.35
N ARG A 163 1.77 32.53 4.89
CA ARG A 163 1.37 32.40 3.48
C ARG A 163 0.09 33.15 3.12
N SER A 164 -0.68 33.60 4.11
CA SER A 164 -1.87 34.41 3.91
C SER A 164 -1.50 35.81 3.40
N ARG A 165 -1.43 35.94 2.07
CA ARG A 165 -1.39 37.23 1.37
C ARG A 165 -2.78 37.53 0.81
N SER A 166 -3.14 38.80 0.67
CA SER A 166 -4.44 39.22 0.12
C SER A 166 -4.76 38.55 -1.22
N ILE A 167 -3.75 38.38 -2.07
CA ILE A 167 -3.86 37.70 -3.38
C ILE A 167 -4.14 36.18 -3.30
N PHE A 168 -3.99 35.56 -2.13
CA PHE A 168 -4.19 34.12 -1.92
C PHE A 168 -5.43 33.81 -1.08
N VAL A 169 -6.21 34.82 -0.70
CA VAL A 169 -7.50 34.60 -0.03
C VAL A 169 -8.41 33.80 -0.97
N GLY A 170 -8.96 32.69 -0.45
CA GLY A 170 -9.79 31.76 -1.24
C GLY A 170 -9.01 30.72 -2.05
N ALA A 171 -7.67 30.73 -2.00
CA ALA A 171 -6.88 29.70 -2.68
C ALA A 171 -7.07 28.34 -2.00
N LYS A 172 -7.56 27.36 -2.76
CA LYS A 172 -7.84 25.99 -2.27
C LYS A 172 -6.65 25.36 -1.53
N TRP A 173 -5.43 25.56 -2.04
CA TRP A 173 -4.21 25.03 -1.41
C TRP A 173 -3.89 25.67 -0.06
N LEU A 174 -4.30 26.92 0.18
CA LEU A 174 -4.09 27.58 1.47
C LEU A 174 -5.05 27.03 2.53
N GLU A 175 -6.28 26.70 2.13
CA GLU A 175 -7.30 26.17 3.03
C GLU A 175 -7.16 24.68 3.29
N MET A 176 -6.97 23.89 2.22
CA MET A 176 -6.90 22.44 2.32
C MET A 176 -5.49 21.90 2.59
N GLY A 177 -4.46 22.73 2.40
CA GLY A 177 -3.07 22.34 2.58
C GLY A 177 -2.35 22.00 1.28
N TYR A 178 -1.12 21.53 1.40
CA TYR A 178 -0.19 21.36 0.29
C TYR A 178 -0.09 19.90 -0.17
N ASN A 179 0.39 19.72 -1.41
CA ASN A 179 0.73 18.40 -1.94
C ASN A 179 1.78 17.73 -1.03
N PRO A 180 1.59 16.46 -0.60
CA PRO A 180 2.48 15.79 0.33
C PRO A 180 3.93 15.59 -0.19
N LYS A 181 4.18 15.92 -1.46
CA LYS A 181 5.45 15.73 -2.18
C LYS A 181 5.76 14.23 -2.32
N ASP A 182 6.94 13.94 -2.83
CA ASP A 182 7.46 12.59 -3.11
C ASP A 182 8.51 12.13 -2.08
N VAL A 183 8.73 12.88 -1.00
CA VAL A 183 9.50 12.43 0.16
C VAL A 183 8.58 12.31 1.36
N TRP A 184 8.30 11.07 1.75
CA TRP A 184 7.34 10.77 2.82
C TRP A 184 8.10 10.39 4.08
N SER A 185 8.07 11.23 5.11
CA SER A 185 8.73 10.94 6.39
C SER A 185 7.75 10.31 7.38
N VAL A 186 7.68 8.98 7.40
CA VAL A 186 6.84 8.20 8.32
C VAL A 186 7.69 7.15 9.02
N SER A 187 7.70 7.12 10.35
CA SER A 187 8.49 6.16 11.11
C SER A 187 8.07 4.70 10.82
N ARG A 188 9.03 3.77 10.89
CA ARG A 188 8.70 2.33 10.93
C ARG A 188 7.94 2.01 12.21
N LEU A 189 7.23 0.89 12.19
CA LEU A 189 6.60 0.35 13.37
C LEU A 189 7.67 -0.29 14.28
N HIS A 190 7.89 0.31 15.45
CA HIS A 190 8.70 -0.31 16.49
C HIS A 190 7.90 -1.42 17.19
N ARG A 191 8.58 -2.23 18.02
CA ARG A 191 8.00 -3.42 18.68
C ARG A 191 6.73 -3.13 19.49
N GLU A 192 6.65 -1.96 20.11
CA GLU A 192 5.55 -1.56 21.00
C GLU A 192 4.47 -0.72 20.29
N HIS A 193 4.61 -0.50 18.98
CA HIS A 193 3.65 0.31 18.25
C HIS A 193 2.28 -0.38 18.23
N LYS A 194 1.17 0.35 18.48
CA LYS A 194 -0.19 -0.24 18.55
C LYS A 194 -0.63 -0.95 17.27
N GLU A 195 -0.13 -0.49 16.13
CA GLU A 195 -0.39 -1.11 14.82
C GLU A 195 0.42 -2.40 14.58
N ARG A 196 1.43 -2.68 15.42
CA ARG A 196 2.38 -3.76 15.22
C ARG A 196 1.67 -5.12 15.27
N ALA A 197 1.73 -5.83 14.17
CA ALA A 197 1.37 -7.22 14.01
C ALA A 197 2.63 -8.09 13.98
N ASP A 198 2.49 -9.40 14.20
CA ASP A 198 3.61 -10.35 14.23
C ASP A 198 4.11 -10.69 12.83
N HIS A 199 4.77 -9.73 12.19
CA HIS A 199 5.33 -9.86 10.84
C HIS A 199 6.63 -9.05 10.72
N PRO A 200 7.75 -9.57 10.20
CA PRO A 200 9.06 -8.94 10.32
C PRO A 200 9.17 -7.56 9.63
N THR A 201 8.38 -7.29 8.59
CA THR A 201 8.56 -6.13 7.71
C THR A 201 7.29 -5.31 7.47
N GLN A 202 6.32 -5.36 8.40
CA GLN A 202 5.05 -4.64 8.28
C GLN A 202 5.25 -3.16 7.92
N LYS A 203 4.56 -2.72 6.87
CA LYS A 203 4.46 -1.32 6.46
C LYS A 203 3.44 -0.57 7.33
N PRO A 204 3.69 0.71 7.71
CA PRO A 204 2.72 1.52 8.44
C PRO A 204 1.46 1.82 7.65
N LEU A 205 0.31 1.83 8.32
CA LEU A 205 -0.98 2.17 7.71
C LEU A 205 -0.98 3.56 7.07
N GLU A 206 -0.32 4.55 7.69
CA GLU A 206 -0.28 5.92 7.14
C GLU A 206 0.26 5.96 5.70
N VAL A 207 1.29 5.16 5.41
CA VAL A 207 1.92 5.11 4.08
C VAL A 207 0.97 4.48 3.07
N VAL A 208 0.36 3.35 3.43
CA VAL A 208 -0.51 2.58 2.54
C VAL A 208 -1.86 3.28 2.34
N GLU A 209 -2.47 3.84 3.39
CA GLU A 209 -3.69 4.64 3.30
C GLU A 209 -3.52 5.87 2.41
N ARG A 210 -2.33 6.50 2.41
CA ARG A 210 -2.04 7.60 1.48
C ARG A 210 -2.14 7.14 0.03
N MET A 211 -1.57 5.98 -0.31
CA MET A 211 -1.65 5.39 -1.65
C MET A 211 -3.10 5.06 -2.03
N VAL A 212 -3.85 4.43 -1.12
CA VAL A 212 -5.26 4.06 -1.33
C VAL A 212 -6.14 5.30 -1.56
N LYS A 213 -5.99 6.33 -0.71
CA LYS A 213 -6.76 7.58 -0.82
C LYS A 213 -6.43 8.32 -2.12
N ALA A 214 -5.16 8.37 -2.50
CA ALA A 214 -4.72 9.06 -3.71
C ALA A 214 -5.18 8.34 -4.98
N SER A 215 -5.01 7.02 -5.05
CA SER A 215 -4.94 6.32 -6.34
C SER A 215 -5.96 5.19 -6.50
N CYS A 216 -6.87 5.03 -5.52
CA CYS A 216 -8.04 4.15 -5.65
C CYS A 216 -9.33 4.95 -5.44
N PRO A 217 -10.26 4.97 -6.42
CA PRO A 217 -11.53 5.67 -6.28
C PRO A 217 -12.33 5.11 -5.08
N PRO A 218 -13.22 5.90 -4.45
CA PRO A 218 -14.13 5.41 -3.43
C PRO A 218 -14.91 4.19 -3.93
N GLY A 219 -14.97 3.11 -3.14
CA GLY A 219 -15.57 1.84 -3.57
C GLY A 219 -14.79 1.07 -4.65
N GLY A 220 -13.60 1.54 -5.04
CA GLY A 220 -12.70 0.83 -5.95
C GLY A 220 -12.03 -0.37 -5.29
N VAL A 221 -11.24 -1.12 -6.08
CA VAL A 221 -10.61 -2.37 -5.65
C VAL A 221 -9.09 -2.25 -5.63
N VAL A 222 -8.47 -2.64 -4.51
CA VAL A 222 -7.02 -2.69 -4.32
C VAL A 222 -6.52 -4.13 -4.41
N LEU A 223 -5.51 -4.41 -5.25
CA LEU A 223 -4.83 -5.69 -5.33
C LEU A 223 -3.46 -5.62 -4.62
N ASP A 224 -3.18 -6.60 -3.77
CA ASP A 224 -1.84 -6.84 -3.22
C ASP A 224 -1.41 -8.29 -3.45
N PRO A 225 -0.43 -8.56 -4.34
CA PRO A 225 0.08 -9.91 -4.56
C PRO A 225 0.92 -10.46 -3.39
N PHE A 226 1.29 -9.63 -2.41
CA PHE A 226 2.22 -9.94 -1.32
C PHE A 226 1.73 -9.35 0.01
N MET A 227 0.55 -9.81 0.47
CA MET A 227 -0.19 -9.17 1.57
C MET A 227 0.59 -9.07 2.89
N GLY A 228 1.51 -9.99 3.17
CA GLY A 228 2.32 -10.02 4.38
C GLY A 228 1.45 -9.95 5.63
N SER A 229 1.57 -8.87 6.40
CA SER A 229 0.72 -8.67 7.59
C SER A 229 -0.71 -8.16 7.32
N GLY A 230 -1.08 -7.93 6.06
CA GLY A 230 -2.40 -7.44 5.65
C GLY A 230 -2.60 -5.93 5.72
N THR A 231 -1.53 -5.13 5.76
CA THR A 231 -1.65 -3.66 5.84
C THR A 231 -2.51 -3.11 4.69
N THR A 232 -2.35 -3.63 3.47
CA THR A 232 -3.15 -3.22 2.31
C THR A 232 -4.64 -3.51 2.48
N ALA A 233 -5.00 -4.72 2.92
CA ALA A 233 -6.39 -5.10 3.19
C ALA A 233 -7.03 -4.21 4.28
N VAL A 234 -6.32 -3.98 5.38
CA VAL A 234 -6.75 -3.09 6.47
C VAL A 234 -6.92 -1.66 5.98
N ALA A 235 -5.94 -1.12 5.24
CA ALA A 235 -5.99 0.24 4.72
C ALA A 235 -7.15 0.43 3.73
N ALA A 236 -7.36 -0.53 2.82
CA ALA A 236 -8.48 -0.53 1.88
C ALA A 236 -9.82 -0.46 2.63
N ARG A 237 -10.03 -1.36 3.59
CA ARG A 237 -11.27 -1.41 4.39
C ARG A 237 -11.52 -0.13 5.18
N ARG A 238 -10.50 0.40 5.88
CA ARG A 238 -10.61 1.68 6.62
C ARG A 238 -10.92 2.87 5.71
N CYS A 239 -10.49 2.80 4.46
CA CYS A 239 -10.75 3.85 3.47
C CYS A 239 -12.05 3.62 2.68
N GLY A 240 -12.85 2.59 2.98
CA GLY A 240 -14.08 2.30 2.23
C GLY A 240 -13.80 1.86 0.78
N ARG A 241 -12.73 1.08 0.58
CA ARG A 241 -12.37 0.40 -0.68
C ARG A 241 -12.45 -1.10 -0.47
N HIS A 242 -12.69 -1.82 -1.55
CA HIS A 242 -12.56 -3.27 -1.57
C HIS A 242 -11.09 -3.66 -1.76
N PHE A 243 -10.76 -4.91 -1.46
CA PHE A 243 -9.44 -5.46 -1.78
C PHE A 243 -9.49 -6.89 -2.30
N THR A 244 -8.38 -7.34 -2.86
CA THR A 244 -8.06 -8.75 -3.06
C THR A 244 -6.56 -8.94 -2.93
N GLY A 245 -6.09 -10.14 -2.59
CA GLY A 245 -4.66 -10.39 -2.58
C GLY A 245 -4.27 -11.79 -2.19
N PHE A 246 -2.96 -12.00 -2.09
CA PHE A 246 -2.35 -13.31 -1.87
C PHE A 246 -1.31 -13.23 -0.76
N GLU A 247 -1.26 -14.27 0.05
CA GLU A 247 -0.23 -14.49 1.06
C GLU A 247 0.14 -15.97 1.07
N LEU A 248 1.44 -16.28 0.99
CA LEU A 248 1.91 -17.65 0.89
C LEU A 248 2.01 -18.32 2.27
N ASN A 249 2.34 -17.56 3.31
CA ASN A 249 2.53 -18.09 4.66
C ASN A 249 1.18 -18.22 5.40
N PRO A 250 0.76 -19.44 5.79
CA PRO A 250 -0.51 -19.65 6.48
C PRO A 250 -0.65 -18.92 7.82
N ASP A 251 0.44 -18.71 8.56
CA ASP A 251 0.41 -17.96 9.80
C ASP A 251 0.09 -16.48 9.55
N TYR A 252 0.60 -15.93 8.44
CA TYR A 252 0.29 -14.57 8.01
C TYR A 252 -1.12 -14.47 7.45
N CYS A 253 -1.62 -15.46 6.72
CA CYS A 253 -3.03 -15.52 6.31
C CYS A 253 -3.97 -15.43 7.53
N GLU A 254 -3.69 -16.18 8.59
CA GLU A 254 -4.47 -16.18 9.82
C GLU A 254 -4.35 -14.84 10.56
N LEU A 255 -3.15 -14.26 10.63
CA LEU A 255 -2.93 -12.92 11.17
C LEU A 255 -3.76 -11.85 10.43
N ILE A 256 -3.80 -11.90 9.09
CA ILE A 256 -4.59 -10.98 8.28
C ILE A 256 -6.07 -11.11 8.63
N ARG A 257 -6.59 -12.35 8.73
CA ARG A 257 -7.99 -12.61 9.10
C ARG A 257 -8.33 -11.99 10.45
N GLN A 258 -7.51 -12.23 11.47
CA GLN A 258 -7.71 -11.66 12.81
C GLN A 258 -7.74 -10.12 12.79
N ARG A 259 -6.84 -9.51 12.02
CA ARG A 259 -6.78 -8.03 11.89
C ARG A 259 -8.03 -7.47 11.20
N LEU A 260 -8.56 -8.18 10.21
CA LEU A 260 -9.78 -7.78 9.52
C LEU A 260 -11.02 -7.95 10.43
N ASP A 261 -11.14 -9.09 11.10
CA ASP A 261 -12.25 -9.35 12.03
C ASP A 261 -12.30 -8.33 13.17
N ALA A 262 -11.13 -7.89 13.67
CA ALA A 262 -11.05 -6.86 14.70
C ALA A 262 -11.53 -5.47 14.24
N LEU A 263 -11.55 -5.18 12.93
CA LEU A 263 -12.12 -3.94 12.39
C LEU A 263 -13.64 -4.01 12.29
N ASP A 264 -14.18 -5.20 12.02
CA ASP A 264 -15.60 -5.44 11.85
C ASP A 264 -16.32 -5.67 13.19
N ALA A 265 -15.55 -5.90 14.27
CA ALA A 265 -16.08 -6.00 15.62
C ALA A 265 -16.76 -4.68 16.05
N PRO A 266 -17.99 -4.73 16.61
CA PRO A 266 -18.63 -3.53 17.14
C PRO A 266 -17.76 -2.92 18.24
N ALA A 267 -17.65 -1.58 18.24
CA ALA A 267 -16.94 -0.88 19.28
C ALA A 267 -17.48 -1.32 20.66
N PRO A 268 -16.60 -1.56 21.66
CA PRO A 268 -17.07 -1.91 22.99
C PRO A 268 -18.02 -0.81 23.47
N ALA A 269 -19.20 -1.22 23.97
CA ALA A 269 -20.17 -0.31 24.53
C ALA A 269 -19.46 0.58 25.57
N SER A 270 -19.63 1.91 25.46
CA SER A 270 -19.16 2.81 26.51
C SER A 270 -19.83 2.37 27.81
N LEU A 271 -19.02 2.07 28.82
CA LEU A 271 -19.52 2.00 30.18
C LEU A 271 -19.86 3.43 30.56
N ASP A 272 -21.11 3.81 30.34
CA ASP A 272 -21.63 5.08 30.81
C ASP A 272 -21.52 5.10 32.34
N ASP A 273 -20.94 6.18 32.83
CA ASP A 273 -20.60 6.50 34.21
C ASP A 273 -21.88 6.67 35.06
N GLU A 274 -22.48 5.57 35.48
CA GLU A 274 -23.49 5.53 36.55
C GLU A 274 -22.81 5.26 37.91
N SER A 275 -21.97 6.18 38.38
CA SER A 275 -21.69 6.28 39.81
C SER A 275 -21.15 7.64 40.21
N LEU A 276 -22.04 8.61 40.45
CA LEU A 276 -21.85 9.72 41.41
C LEU A 276 -23.18 10.48 41.63
N GLN A 277 -24.19 9.76 42.12
CA GLN A 277 -25.27 10.35 42.92
C GLN A 277 -25.56 9.42 44.10
N ALA A 278 -24.82 9.60 45.19
CA ALA A 278 -25.16 9.18 46.54
C ALA A 278 -24.46 10.12 47.53
#